data_AF-A0A426QLE1-F1
#
_entry.id   AF-A0A426QLE1-F1
#
_cell.length_a   1.000
_cell.length_b   1.000
_cell.length_c   1.000
_cell.angle_alpha   90.00
_cell.angle_beta   90.00
_cell.angle_gamma   90.00
#
_symmetry.space_group_name_H-M   'P 1'
#
loop_
_entity.id
_entity.type
_entity.pdbx_description
1 polymer ?
#
loop_
_entity_poly.entity_id
_entity_poly.type
_entity_poly.pdbx_seq_one_letter_code
_entity_poly.pdbx_strand_id
1 'polypeptide(L)'
;MERLRAQDPLHSLHRGNLNEFFTALEGVSHFVYLAWNLGHDRPISQLEMELQAEVDKYCLAAALFARQLGGIPDELHPLLFERVRYDAQLERDEHQRYSAANHHAKRYCRALYERFLRPRHGHRVTRELRHFYRLWHRRKIQRIDTFCTA
;
A
#
# COMPACT_ATOMS: atom_id res chain seq x y z
N MET A 1 -1.97 18.86 -11.56
CA MET A 1 -3.31 18.41 -11.98
C MET A 1 -3.43 18.20 -13.50
N GLU A 2 -2.94 19.10 -14.35
CA GLU A 2 -3.05 18.94 -15.82
C GLU A 2 -2.31 17.72 -16.39
N ARG A 3 -1.10 17.37 -15.89
CA ARG A 3 -0.37 16.16 -16.33
C ARG A 3 -1.12 14.86 -16.00
N LEU A 4 -1.77 14.75 -14.84
CA LEU A 4 -2.60 13.60 -14.46
C LEU A 4 -3.84 13.46 -15.35
N ARG A 5 -4.40 14.56 -15.87
CA ARG A 5 -5.52 14.51 -16.83
C ARG A 5 -5.06 14.09 -18.22
N ALA A 6 -3.86 14.50 -18.64
CA ALA A 6 -3.29 14.11 -19.93
C ALA A 6 -2.72 12.68 -19.93
N GLN A 7 -2.30 12.17 -18.76
CA GLN A 7 -1.72 10.83 -18.58
C GLN A 7 -2.42 10.10 -17.42
N ASP A 8 -3.72 9.88 -17.58
CA ASP A 8 -4.54 9.28 -16.52
C ASP A 8 -4.04 7.87 -16.15
N PRO A 9 -3.53 7.66 -14.91
CA PRO A 9 -3.03 6.38 -14.45
C PRO A 9 -4.11 5.28 -14.41
N LEU A 10 -5.39 5.67 -14.36
CA LEU A 10 -6.50 4.72 -14.43
C LEU A 10 -6.68 4.16 -15.85
N HIS A 11 -6.26 4.89 -16.88
CA HIS A 11 -6.24 4.42 -18.27
C HIS A 11 -4.93 3.71 -18.59
N SER A 12 -3.78 4.31 -18.24
CA SER A 12 -2.46 3.72 -18.45
C SER A 12 -1.51 4.11 -17.33
N LEU A 13 -1.22 3.17 -16.44
CA LEU A 13 -0.21 3.31 -15.41
C LEU A 13 1.15 2.89 -15.98
N HIS A 14 2.15 3.77 -15.87
CA HIS A 14 3.49 3.50 -16.34
C HIS A 14 4.52 4.27 -15.50
N ARG A 15 5.81 3.99 -15.70
CA ARG A 15 6.89 4.59 -14.89
C ARG A 15 6.88 6.12 -14.84
N GLY A 16 6.36 6.77 -15.87
CA GLY A 16 6.33 8.22 -16.01
C GLY A 16 5.23 8.93 -15.21
N ASN A 17 4.20 8.22 -14.74
CA ASN A 17 3.10 8.77 -13.92
C ASN A 17 2.92 8.06 -12.57
N LEU A 18 3.79 7.09 -12.24
CA LEU A 18 3.73 6.33 -10.99
C LEU A 18 3.88 7.22 -9.75
N ASN A 19 4.77 8.20 -9.80
CA ASN A 19 5.05 9.03 -8.63
C ASN A 19 3.84 9.93 -8.31
N GLU A 20 3.30 10.62 -9.32
CA GLU A 20 2.10 11.43 -9.18
C GLU A 20 0.89 10.59 -8.74
N PHE A 21 0.75 9.38 -9.27
CA PHE A 21 -0.29 8.45 -8.85
C PHE A 21 -0.16 8.07 -7.37
N PHE A 22 1.05 7.67 -6.91
CA PHE A 22 1.26 7.28 -5.52
C PHE A 22 1.12 8.44 -4.54
N THR A 23 1.56 9.65 -4.90
CA THR A 23 1.34 10.85 -4.08
C THR A 23 -0.15 11.14 -3.89
N ALA A 24 -0.93 11.10 -4.98
CA ALA A 24 -2.37 11.31 -4.89
C ALA A 24 -3.06 10.20 -4.08
N LEU A 25 -2.65 8.94 -4.31
CA LEU A 25 -3.22 7.79 -3.64
C LEU A 25 -2.92 7.78 -2.13
N GLU A 26 -1.73 8.18 -1.71
CA GLU A 26 -1.37 8.30 -0.29
C GLU A 26 -2.32 9.27 0.42
N GLY A 27 -2.55 10.46 -0.15
CA GLY A 27 -3.49 11.43 0.42
C GLY A 27 -4.91 10.88 0.55
N VAL A 28 -5.39 10.15 -0.46
CA VAL A 28 -6.72 9.48 -0.42
C VAL A 28 -6.75 8.38 0.64
N SER A 29 -5.71 7.54 0.72
CA SER A 29 -5.61 6.47 1.71
C SER A 29 -5.64 7.04 3.13
N HIS A 30 -4.83 8.08 3.40
CA HIS A 30 -4.81 8.77 4.69
C HIS A 30 -6.17 9.36 5.05
N PHE A 31 -6.82 10.07 4.12
CA PHE A 31 -8.13 10.66 4.34
C PHE A 31 -9.19 9.59 4.67
N VAL A 32 -9.28 8.53 3.86
CA VAL A 32 -10.28 7.46 4.04
C VAL A 32 -10.01 6.70 5.34
N TYR A 33 -8.75 6.41 5.67
CA TYR A 33 -8.39 5.74 6.91
C TYR A 33 -8.71 6.59 8.15
N LEU A 34 -8.44 7.90 8.09
CA LEU A 34 -8.78 8.85 9.15
C LEU A 34 -10.30 8.93 9.35
N ALA A 35 -11.07 9.16 8.28
CA ALA A 35 -12.52 9.26 8.34
C ALA A 35 -13.17 7.98 8.88
N TRP A 36 -12.69 6.81 8.44
CA TRP A 36 -13.20 5.53 8.92
C TRP A 36 -12.95 5.34 10.41
N ASN A 37 -11.73 5.58 10.90
CA ASN A 37 -11.41 5.37 12.31
C ASN A 37 -12.10 6.38 13.22
N LEU A 38 -12.22 7.64 12.78
CA LEU A 38 -12.98 8.67 13.49
C LEU A 38 -14.46 8.27 13.63
N GLY A 39 -15.09 7.78 12.56
CA GLY A 39 -16.47 7.31 12.59
C GLY A 39 -16.71 6.05 13.44
N HIS A 40 -15.66 5.43 13.98
CA HIS A 40 -15.73 4.25 14.85
C HIS A 40 -15.09 4.48 16.22
N ASP A 41 -14.80 5.74 16.59
CA ASP A 41 -14.16 6.12 17.86
C ASP A 41 -12.84 5.37 18.12
N ARG A 42 -12.04 5.18 17.06
CA ARG A 42 -10.77 4.47 17.13
C ARG A 42 -9.60 5.44 17.16
N PRO A 43 -8.65 5.28 18.09
CA PRO A 43 -7.38 6.02 18.04
C PRO A 43 -6.59 5.63 16.77
N ILE A 44 -5.83 6.59 16.25
CA ILE A 44 -5.06 6.44 15.01
C ILE A 44 -3.59 6.69 15.32
N SER A 45 -2.72 5.80 14.86
CA SER A 45 -1.28 6.02 14.84
C SER A 45 -0.82 6.46 13.45
N GLN A 46 0.11 7.42 13.39
CA GLN A 46 0.74 7.80 12.13
C GLN A 46 1.43 6.60 11.46
N LEU A 47 2.07 5.72 12.22
CA LEU A 47 2.68 4.50 11.66
C LEU A 47 1.65 3.61 10.95
N GLU A 48 0.43 3.53 11.49
CA GLU A 48 -0.64 2.71 10.91
C GLU A 48 -1.21 3.32 9.62
N MET A 49 -1.24 4.66 9.55
CA MET A 49 -1.60 5.39 8.34
C MET A 49 -0.60 5.14 7.24
N GLU A 50 0.70 5.32 7.51
CA GLU A 50 1.76 5.09 6.53
C GLU A 50 1.78 3.62 6.07
N LEU A 51 1.65 2.68 7.00
CA LEU A 51 1.54 1.25 6.67
C LEU A 51 0.33 0.98 5.75
N GLN A 52 -0.83 1.57 6.04
CA GLN A 52 -2.00 1.38 5.21
C GLN A 52 -1.81 1.98 3.81
N ALA A 53 -1.23 3.18 3.72
CA ALA A 53 -0.94 3.84 2.46
C ALA A 53 0.00 3.00 1.58
N GLU A 54 1.06 2.42 2.15
CA GLU A 54 1.97 1.53 1.43
C GLU A 54 1.27 0.26 0.89
N VAL A 55 0.38 -0.34 1.69
CA VAL A 55 -0.42 -1.50 1.25
C VAL A 55 -1.40 -1.11 0.14
N ASP A 56 -2.06 0.04 0.27
CA ASP A 56 -3.01 0.52 -0.74
C ASP A 56 -2.30 0.84 -2.06
N LYS A 57 -1.15 1.54 -2.02
CA LYS A 57 -0.30 1.80 -3.20
C LYS A 57 0.02 0.52 -3.96
N TYR A 58 0.48 -0.52 -3.26
CA TYR A 58 0.82 -1.79 -3.88
C TYR A 58 -0.41 -2.48 -4.49
N CYS A 59 -1.50 -2.62 -3.71
CA CYS A 59 -2.69 -3.34 -4.16
C CYS A 59 -3.39 -2.65 -5.34
N LEU A 60 -3.47 -1.31 -5.33
CA LEU A 60 -4.08 -0.55 -6.41
C LEU A 60 -3.21 -0.57 -7.67
N ALA A 61 -1.89 -0.39 -7.56
CA ALA A 61 -1.00 -0.54 -8.71
C ALA A 61 -1.06 -1.96 -9.30
N ALA A 62 -1.03 -3.00 -8.44
CA ALA A 62 -1.14 -4.39 -8.89
C ALA A 62 -2.46 -4.64 -9.63
N ALA A 63 -3.58 -4.13 -9.12
CA ALA A 63 -4.88 -4.26 -9.77
C ALA A 63 -4.94 -3.51 -11.12
N LEU A 64 -4.37 -2.30 -11.19
CA LEU A 64 -4.28 -1.52 -12.42
C LEU A 64 -3.43 -2.23 -13.47
N PHE A 65 -2.24 -2.71 -13.10
CA PHE A 65 -1.38 -3.45 -14.03
C PHE A 65 -2.03 -4.77 -14.49
N ALA A 66 -2.63 -5.53 -13.58
CA ALA A 66 -3.33 -6.76 -13.95
C ALA A 66 -4.44 -6.49 -14.98
N ARG A 67 -5.16 -5.36 -14.84
CA ARG A 67 -6.20 -4.94 -15.78
C ARG A 67 -5.65 -4.40 -17.10
N GLN A 68 -4.59 -3.61 -17.06
CA GLN A 68 -4.05 -2.88 -18.23
C GLN A 68 -3.06 -3.72 -19.06
N LEU A 69 -2.30 -4.62 -18.41
CA LEU A 69 -1.23 -5.43 -19.02
C LEU A 69 -1.48 -6.94 -18.96
N GLY A 70 -2.57 -7.39 -18.31
CA GLY A 70 -2.89 -8.82 -18.15
C GLY A 70 -2.08 -9.54 -17.05
N GLY A 71 -1.25 -8.81 -16.31
CA GLY A 71 -0.39 -9.35 -15.26
C GLY A 71 0.18 -8.26 -14.36
N ILE A 72 0.78 -8.68 -13.23
CA ILE A 72 1.48 -7.79 -12.30
C ILE A 72 2.97 -7.87 -12.62
N PRO A 73 3.65 -6.74 -12.91
CA PRO A 73 5.09 -6.72 -13.13
C PRO A 73 5.85 -7.22 -11.90
N ASP A 74 6.85 -8.08 -12.09
CA ASP A 74 7.70 -8.58 -11.00
C ASP A 74 8.47 -7.43 -10.32
N GLU A 75 8.75 -6.35 -11.06
CA GLU A 75 9.43 -5.16 -10.56
C GLU A 75 8.57 -4.30 -9.63
N LEU A 76 7.24 -4.51 -9.57
CA LEU A 76 6.35 -3.66 -8.77
C LEU A 76 6.73 -3.70 -7.28
N HIS A 77 6.94 -4.89 -6.73
CA HIS A 77 7.26 -5.06 -5.32
C HIS A 77 8.63 -4.45 -4.94
N PRO A 78 9.74 -4.75 -5.65
CA PRO A 78 11.01 -4.09 -5.41
C PRO A 78 10.97 -2.56 -5.61
N LEU A 79 10.16 -2.07 -6.55
CA LEU A 79 10.03 -0.64 -6.80
C LEU A 79 9.47 0.12 -5.59
N LEU A 80 8.41 -0.38 -4.96
CA LEU A 80 7.81 0.26 -3.79
C LEU A 80 8.64 0.05 -2.50
N PHE A 81 9.27 -1.11 -2.35
CA PHE A 81 9.76 -1.55 -1.03
C PHE A 81 11.27 -1.72 -0.91
N GLU A 82 12.02 -1.65 -2.01
CA GLU A 82 13.48 -1.86 -1.99
C GLU A 82 14.24 -0.72 -2.64
N ARG A 83 13.65 -0.08 -3.66
CA ARG A 83 14.24 1.05 -4.38
C ARG A 83 13.74 2.41 -3.87
N VAL A 84 13.05 2.41 -2.72
CA VAL A 84 12.57 3.63 -2.06
C VAL A 84 13.76 4.49 -1.62
N ARG A 85 13.60 5.81 -1.78
CA ARG A 85 14.55 6.81 -1.27
C ARG A 85 13.78 7.77 -0.40
N TYR A 86 14.27 7.97 0.82
CA TYR A 86 13.73 8.94 1.76
C TYR A 86 14.37 10.29 1.52
N ASP A 87 13.61 11.36 1.78
CA ASP A 87 14.15 12.72 1.75
C ASP A 87 15.24 12.86 2.83
N ALA A 88 16.37 13.44 2.45
CA ALA A 88 17.51 13.65 3.34
C ALA A 88 17.22 14.67 4.45
N GLN A 89 16.16 15.46 4.30
CA GLN A 89 15.73 16.47 5.27
C GLN A 89 14.75 15.93 6.33
N LEU A 90 14.38 14.64 6.27
CA LEU A 90 13.49 14.06 7.26
C LEU A 90 14.13 14.03 8.64
N GLU A 91 13.33 14.40 9.64
CA GLU A 91 13.68 14.19 11.04
C GLU A 91 13.82 12.70 11.34
N ARG A 92 14.61 12.36 12.37
CA ARG A 92 14.91 10.97 12.72
C ARG A 92 13.65 10.14 12.97
N ASP A 93 12.68 10.71 13.68
CA ASP A 93 11.43 10.04 14.03
C ASP A 93 10.56 9.78 12.78
N GLU A 94 10.56 10.71 11.82
CA GLU A 94 9.83 10.55 10.57
C GLU A 94 10.46 9.48 9.69
N HIS A 95 11.79 9.51 9.56
CA HIS A 95 12.52 8.47 8.86
C HIS A 95 12.28 7.10 9.49
N GLN A 96 12.31 6.99 10.82
CA GLN A 96 11.99 5.74 11.52
C GLN A 96 10.56 5.29 11.25
N ARG A 97 9.59 6.21 11.25
CA ARG A 97 8.18 5.90 10.96
C ARG A 97 8.00 5.37 9.54
N TYR A 98 8.52 6.06 8.53
CA TYR A 98 8.40 5.64 7.13
C TYR A 98 9.13 4.33 6.86
N SER A 99 10.35 4.17 7.38
CA SER A 99 11.10 2.92 7.23
C SER A 99 10.41 1.73 7.91
N ALA A 100 9.83 1.92 9.09
CA ALA A 100 9.07 0.87 9.78
C ALA A 100 7.79 0.50 9.01
N ALA A 101 7.04 1.48 8.51
CA ALA A 101 5.87 1.26 7.67
C ALA A 101 6.23 0.48 6.41
N ASN A 102 7.26 0.91 5.68
CA ASN A 102 7.75 0.26 4.48
C ASN A 102 8.21 -1.19 4.76
N HIS A 103 8.94 -1.43 5.86
CA HIS A 103 9.37 -2.77 6.27
C HIS A 103 8.18 -3.73 6.47
N HIS A 104 7.16 -3.29 7.20
CA HIS A 104 5.96 -4.10 7.45
C HIS A 104 5.15 -4.32 6.17
N ALA A 105 4.93 -3.27 5.38
CA ALA A 105 4.22 -3.33 4.12
C ALA A 105 4.91 -4.25 3.10
N LYS A 106 6.25 -4.20 3.01
CA LYS A 106 7.07 -5.06 2.16
C LYS A 106 6.75 -6.54 2.39
N ARG A 107 6.81 -6.96 3.66
CA ARG A 107 6.56 -8.36 4.06
C ARG A 107 5.12 -8.77 3.73
N TYR A 108 4.16 -7.94 4.14
CA TYR A 108 2.75 -8.21 3.95
C TYR A 108 2.36 -8.30 2.46
N CYS A 109 2.80 -7.35 1.65
CA CYS A 109 2.53 -7.30 0.22
C CYS A 109 3.18 -8.47 -0.53
N ARG A 110 4.36 -8.93 -0.10
CA ARG A 110 4.96 -10.15 -0.67
C ARG A 110 4.10 -11.38 -0.37
N ALA A 111 3.64 -11.54 0.88
CA ALA A 111 2.77 -12.64 1.24
C ALA A 111 1.41 -12.59 0.51
N LEU A 112 0.82 -11.39 0.34
CA LEU A 112 -0.39 -11.20 -0.47
C LEU A 112 -0.19 -11.63 -1.92
N TYR A 113 0.97 -11.28 -2.49
CA TYR A 113 1.31 -11.65 -3.86
C TYR A 113 1.36 -13.17 -4.04
N GLU A 114 2.21 -13.84 -3.26
CA GLU A 114 2.42 -15.29 -3.40
C GLU A 114 1.14 -16.09 -3.12
N ARG A 115 0.36 -15.67 -2.12
CA ARG A 115 -0.83 -16.43 -1.68
C ARG A 115 -2.07 -16.18 -2.49
N PHE A 116 -2.26 -14.97 -3.01
CA PHE A 116 -3.53 -14.58 -3.62
C PHE A 116 -3.39 -13.93 -5.00
N LEU A 117 -2.46 -13.01 -5.21
CA LEU A 117 -2.39 -12.29 -6.49
C LEU A 117 -1.82 -13.18 -7.61
N ARG A 118 -0.70 -13.86 -7.34
CA ARG A 118 -0.06 -14.80 -8.28
C ARG A 118 -0.97 -15.97 -8.67
N PRO A 119 -1.65 -16.67 -7.75
CA PRO A 119 -2.63 -17.70 -8.10
C PRO A 119 -4.01 -17.16 -8.53
N ARG A 120 -4.17 -15.83 -8.66
CA ARG A 120 -5.41 -15.15 -9.09
C ARG A 120 -6.64 -15.44 -8.23
N HIS A 121 -6.46 -15.53 -6.90
CA HIS A 121 -7.53 -15.74 -5.93
C HIS A 121 -8.20 -14.41 -5.48
N GLY A 122 -8.85 -13.71 -6.42
CA GLY A 122 -9.41 -12.36 -6.22
C GLY A 122 -10.35 -12.19 -5.01
N HIS A 123 -11.23 -13.16 -4.75
CA HIS A 123 -12.15 -13.10 -3.61
C HIS A 123 -11.42 -13.24 -2.26
N ARG A 124 -10.33 -14.01 -2.21
CA ARG A 124 -9.54 -14.23 -0.99
C ARG A 124 -8.72 -13.00 -0.63
N VAL A 125 -8.10 -12.34 -1.61
CA VAL A 125 -7.37 -11.08 -1.36
C VAL A 125 -8.31 -9.99 -0.86
N THR A 126 -9.50 -9.85 -1.45
CA THR A 126 -10.47 -8.84 -1.00
C THR A 126 -10.92 -9.09 0.44
N ARG A 127 -11.18 -10.36 0.80
CA ARG A 127 -11.53 -10.73 2.18
C ARG A 127 -10.41 -10.43 3.16
N GLU A 128 -9.17 -10.76 2.79
CA GLU A 128 -7.99 -10.48 3.62
C GLU A 128 -7.80 -8.98 3.84
N LEU A 129 -7.83 -8.18 2.77
CA LEU A 129 -7.66 -6.72 2.86
C LEU A 129 -8.74 -6.07 3.72
N ARG A 130 -10.01 -6.51 3.59
CA ARG A 130 -11.11 -6.04 4.45
C ARG A 130 -10.89 -6.37 5.92
N HIS A 131 -10.36 -7.55 6.21
CA HIS A 131 -10.04 -7.94 7.58
C HIS A 131 -8.88 -7.09 8.11
N PHE A 132 -7.78 -7.02 7.38
CA PHE A 132 -6.58 -6.26 7.73
C PHE A 132 -6.86 -4.77 7.96
N TYR A 133 -7.64 -4.14 7.10
CA TYR A 133 -8.02 -2.72 7.21
C TYR A 133 -8.74 -2.40 8.53
N ARG A 134 -9.51 -3.36 9.07
CA ARG A 134 -10.26 -3.19 10.33
C ARG A 134 -9.42 -3.46 11.58
N LEU A 135 -8.22 -4.01 11.43
CA LEU A 135 -7.30 -4.19 12.54
C LEU A 135 -6.66 -2.85 12.91
N TRP A 136 -6.35 -2.72 14.20
CA TRP A 136 -5.73 -1.53 14.77
C TRP A 136 -4.56 -1.93 15.69
N HIS A 137 -3.71 -0.96 15.97
CA HIS A 137 -2.54 -1.02 16.83
C HIS A 137 -1.71 -2.29 16.61
N ARG A 138 -1.33 -2.94 17.71
CA ARG A 138 -0.54 -4.18 17.72
C ARG A 138 -1.19 -5.31 16.92
N ARG A 139 -2.52 -5.35 16.78
CA ARG A 139 -3.20 -6.43 16.04
C ARG A 139 -2.87 -6.39 14.55
N LYS A 140 -2.67 -5.19 13.99
CA LYS A 140 -2.32 -5.02 12.57
C LYS A 140 -0.93 -5.59 12.28
N ILE A 141 0.04 -5.28 13.14
CA ILE A 141 1.41 -5.83 13.06
C ILE A 141 1.41 -7.35 13.32
N GLN A 142 0.72 -7.83 14.36
CA GLN A 142 0.57 -9.26 14.64
C GLN A 142 -0.05 -10.03 13.46
N ARG A 143 -1.00 -9.41 12.75
CA ARG A 143 -1.57 -10.00 11.54
C ARG A 143 -0.52 -10.16 10.46
N ILE A 144 0.36 -9.18 10.26
CA ILE A 144 1.46 -9.31 9.29
C ILE A 144 2.37 -10.48 9.67
N ASP A 145 2.76 -10.59 10.93
CA ASP A 145 3.67 -11.65 11.37
C ASP A 145 3.07 -13.05 11.16
N THR A 146 1.84 -13.26 11.64
CA THR A 146 1.13 -14.54 11.45
C THR A 146 0.81 -14.82 9.97
N PHE A 147 0.51 -13.78 9.19
CA PHE A 147 0.22 -13.90 7.78
C PHE A 147 1.49 -14.12 6.95
N CYS A 148 2.69 -13.80 7.43
CA CYS A 148 3.92 -14.06 6.68
C CYS A 148 4.53 -15.42 6.98
N THR A 149 4.21 -16.04 8.13
CA THR A 149 4.79 -17.32 8.56
C THR A 149 3.96 -18.55 8.19
N ALA A 150 2.67 -18.38 7.90
CA ALA A 150 1.79 -19.48 7.48
C ALA A 150 2.05 -19.99 6.04
#